data_AF-A0A924JQS6-F1
#
_entry.id   AF-A0A924JQS6-F1
#
_cell.length_a   1.000
_cell.length_b   1.000
_cell.length_c   1.000
_cell.angle_alpha   90.00
_cell.angle_beta   90.00
_cell.angle_gamma   90.00
#
_symmetry.space_group_name_H-M   'P 1'
#
loop_
_entity.id
_entity.type
_entity.pdbx_description
1 polymer ?
#
loop_
_entity_poly.entity_id
_entity_poly.type
_entity_poly.pdbx_seq_one_letter_code
_entity_poly.pdbx_strand_id
1 'polypeptide(L)'
;MNKLTPYMFVVPVTVLILLLFLFVHQLKKVQNKTAFKHLVSSIFLLAFVCNMIWEMFHMLLYKNNLYNGKHIFICALASIADALMVLLIYFLFALIFKNPLWAKSLTASKIIMLVLIGGIGATISET
;
A
#
# COMPACT_ATOMS: atom_id res chain seq x y z
N MET A 1 -14.91 23.35 13.02
CA MET A 1 -13.62 22.81 12.52
C MET A 1 -13.02 22.00 13.64
N ASN A 2 -12.91 20.68 13.48
CA ASN A 2 -12.27 19.83 14.51
C ASN A 2 -10.84 20.29 14.72
N LYS A 3 -10.42 20.44 15.99
CA LYS A 3 -9.04 20.80 16.33
C LYS A 3 -8.12 19.70 15.82
N LEU A 4 -7.34 20.00 14.79
CA LEU A 4 -6.24 19.15 14.34
C LEU A 4 -5.25 19.02 15.49
N THR A 5 -5.00 17.79 15.90
CA THR A 5 -4.08 17.47 16.98
C THR A 5 -2.81 16.84 16.40
N PRO A 6 -1.63 17.11 16.99
CA PRO A 6 -0.37 16.56 16.48
C PRO A 6 -0.36 15.03 16.34
N TYR A 7 -1.11 14.32 17.19
CA TYR A 7 -1.18 12.85 17.16
C TYR A 7 -1.74 12.28 15.84
N MET A 8 -2.59 13.03 15.12
CA MET A 8 -3.19 12.57 13.86
C MET A 8 -2.14 12.40 12.75
N PHE A 9 -1.00 13.06 12.88
CA PHE A 9 0.08 13.00 11.89
C PHE A 9 1.17 11.98 12.24
N VAL A 10 1.20 11.47 13.48
CA VAL A 10 2.25 10.55 13.94
C VAL A 10 2.27 9.28 13.10
N VAL A 11 1.11 8.64 12.90
CA VAL A 11 1.01 7.39 12.14
C VAL A 11 1.39 7.59 10.66
N PRO A 12 0.79 8.54 9.90
CA PRO A 12 1.17 8.77 8.51
C PRO A 12 2.65 9.09 8.33
N VAL A 13 3.22 9.94 9.20
CA VAL A 13 4.64 10.32 9.12
C VAL A 13 5.55 9.12 9.41
N THR A 14 5.21 8.31 10.40
CA THR A 14 5.98 7.10 10.75
C THR A 14 5.98 6.10 9.59
N VAL A 15 4.82 5.87 8.96
CA VAL A 15 4.70 5.00 7.78
C VAL A 15 5.55 5.52 6.62
N LEU A 16 5.53 6.82 6.34
CA LEU A 16 6.34 7.42 5.28
C LEU A 16 7.84 7.28 5.54
N ILE A 17 8.29 7.53 6.77
CA ILE A 17 9.70 7.35 7.16
C ILE A 17 10.12 5.89 7.01
N LEU A 18 9.28 4.96 7.46
CA LEU A 18 9.55 3.53 7.36
C LEU A 18 9.64 3.07 5.89
N LEU A 19 8.70 3.51 5.05
CA LEU A 19 8.71 3.22 3.62
C LEU A 19 9.95 3.78 2.94
N LEU A 20 10.35 5.01 3.27
CA LEU A 20 11.55 5.63 2.73
C LEU A 20 12.81 4.83 3.13
N PHE A 21 12.90 4.44 4.40
CA PHE A 21 13.99 3.62 4.91
C PHE A 21 14.07 2.27 4.18
N LEU A 22 12.95 1.56 4.08
CA LEU A 22 12.87 0.27 3.39
C LEU A 22 13.21 0.40 1.91
N PHE A 23 12.70 1.43 1.24
CA PHE A 23 13.00 1.72 -0.16
C PHE A 23 14.50 1.93 -0.36
N VAL A 24 15.13 2.79 0.44
CA VAL A 24 16.59 3.05 0.36
C VAL A 24 17.39 1.78 0.65
N HIS A 25 16.99 1.01 1.67
CA HIS A 25 17.63 -0.27 2.00
C HIS A 25 17.58 -1.26 0.83
N GLN A 26 16.43 -1.42 0.18
CA GLN A 26 16.28 -2.33 -0.96
C GLN A 26 16.97 -1.81 -2.22
N LEU A 27 16.96 -0.49 -2.44
CA LEU A 27 17.64 0.14 -3.57
C LEU A 27 19.17 -0.04 -3.51
N LYS A 28 19.75 -0.16 -2.32
CA LYS A 28 21.17 -0.51 -2.13
C LYS A 28 21.49 -1.96 -2.51
N LYS A 29 20.52 -2.88 -2.38
CA LYS A 29 20.71 -4.31 -2.65
C LYS A 29 20.48 -4.70 -4.11
N VAL A 30 19.77 -3.87 -4.87
CA VAL A 30 19.37 -4.21 -6.25
C VAL A 30 20.48 -3.85 -7.24
N GLN A 31 20.77 -4.78 -8.17
CA GLN A 31 21.74 -4.53 -9.24
C GLN A 31 21.17 -3.55 -10.29
N ASN A 32 19.91 -3.74 -10.71
CA ASN A 32 19.24 -2.87 -11.67
C ASN A 32 18.28 -1.88 -10.98
N LYS A 33 18.80 -0.71 -10.62
CA LYS A 33 18.06 0.34 -9.90
C LYS A 33 16.89 0.89 -10.70
N THR A 34 17.04 1.01 -12.03
CA THR A 34 16.00 1.55 -12.92
C THR A 34 14.79 0.61 -12.95
N ALA A 35 15.03 -0.69 -13.16
CA ALA A 35 13.96 -1.69 -13.15
C ALA A 35 13.22 -1.73 -11.80
N PHE A 36 13.96 -1.63 -10.68
CA PHE A 36 13.35 -1.58 -9.35
C PHE A 36 12.49 -0.34 -9.14
N LYS A 37 12.97 0.86 -9.52
CA LYS A 37 12.18 2.09 -9.42
C LYS A 37 10.90 2.02 -10.26
N HIS A 38 10.99 1.53 -11.50
CA HIS A 38 9.81 1.33 -12.33
C HIS A 38 8.83 0.35 -11.71
N LEU A 39 9.31 -0.79 -11.19
CA LEU A 39 8.46 -1.77 -10.52
C LEU A 39 7.72 -1.18 -9.32
N VAL A 40 8.45 -0.50 -8.42
CA VAL A 40 7.85 0.15 -7.24
C VAL A 40 6.82 1.20 -7.66
N SER A 41 7.14 2.03 -8.68
CA SER A 41 6.21 3.02 -9.21
C SER A 41 4.96 2.36 -9.83
N SER A 42 5.13 1.25 -10.56
CA SER A 42 4.02 0.51 -11.14
C SER A 42 3.13 -0.13 -10.07
N ILE A 43 3.71 -0.70 -9.01
CA ILE A 43 2.96 -1.23 -7.87
C ILE A 43 2.14 -0.13 -7.21
N PHE A 44 2.76 1.02 -6.93
CA PHE A 44 2.07 2.16 -6.33
C PHE A 44 0.91 2.66 -7.19
N LEU A 45 1.16 2.90 -8.49
CA LEU A 45 0.14 3.39 -9.42
C LEU A 45 -1.01 2.39 -9.58
N LEU A 46 -0.70 1.10 -9.72
CA LEU A 46 -1.72 0.07 -9.85
C LEU A 46 -2.56 -0.04 -8.58
N ALA A 47 -1.93 -0.08 -7.40
CA ALA A 47 -2.63 -0.13 -6.12
C ALA A 47 -3.51 1.11 -5.93
N PHE A 48 -2.98 2.31 -6.22
CA PHE A 48 -3.75 3.54 -6.13
C PHE A 48 -4.97 3.53 -7.05
N VAL A 49 -4.81 3.16 -8.33
CA VAL A 49 -5.93 3.12 -9.29
C VAL A 49 -6.97 2.07 -8.90
N CYS A 50 -6.55 0.87 -8.54
CA CYS A 50 -7.46 -0.19 -8.10
C CYS A 50 -8.26 0.21 -6.86
N ASN A 51 -7.59 0.78 -5.84
CA ASN A 51 -8.25 1.25 -4.62
C ASN A 51 -9.15 2.45 -4.90
N MET A 52 -8.77 3.36 -5.80
CA MET A 52 -9.61 4.51 -6.15
C MET A 52 -10.89 4.06 -6.84
N ILE A 53 -10.79 3.11 -7.77
CA ILE A 53 -11.96 2.50 -8.42
C ILE A 53 -12.83 1.81 -7.35
N TRP A 54 -12.22 1.03 -6.46
CA TRP A 54 -12.92 0.34 -5.39
C TRP A 54 -13.69 1.30 -4.47
N GLU A 55 -13.03 2.35 -3.96
CA GLU A 55 -13.64 3.35 -3.10
C GLU A 55 -14.77 4.11 -3.80
N MET A 56 -14.61 4.42 -5.09
CA MET A 56 -15.67 5.06 -5.89
C MET A 56 -16.89 4.15 -6.08
N PHE A 57 -16.68 2.84 -6.29
CA PHE A 57 -17.76 1.86 -6.37
C PHE A 57 -18.44 1.64 -5.03
N HIS A 58 -17.66 1.52 -3.95
CA HIS A 58 -18.19 1.33 -2.61
C HIS A 58 -19.01 2.54 -2.16
N MET A 59 -18.61 3.74 -2.58
CA MET A 59 -19.37 4.96 -2.34
C MET A 59 -20.81 4.82 -2.86
N LEU A 60 -21.05 4.31 -4.08
CA LEU A 60 -22.40 4.13 -4.66
C LEU A 60 -23.40 3.36 -3.77
N LEU A 61 -22.91 2.49 -2.89
CA LEU A 61 -23.74 1.67 -2.00
C LEU A 61 -24.31 2.47 -0.80
N TYR A 62 -23.80 3.67 -0.53
CA TYR A 62 -24.31 4.54 0.55
C TYR A 62 -25.55 5.34 0.12
N LYS A 63 -26.60 5.30 0.96
CA LYS A 63 -27.96 5.79 0.65
C LYS A 63 -28.12 7.29 0.30
N ASN A 64 -27.12 8.15 0.49
CA ASN A 64 -27.23 9.62 0.33
C ASN A 64 -26.20 10.24 -0.64
N ASN A 65 -25.80 9.52 -1.70
CA ASN A 65 -24.73 9.96 -2.60
C ASN A 65 -25.10 11.14 -3.50
N LEU A 66 -24.66 12.33 -3.11
CA LEU A 66 -24.31 13.37 -4.06
C LEU A 66 -22.79 13.35 -4.20
N TYR A 67 -22.27 12.91 -5.35
CA TYR A 67 -20.85 13.05 -5.68
C TYR A 67 -20.46 14.53 -5.54
N ASN A 68 -19.79 14.86 -4.43
CA ASN A 68 -19.28 16.19 -4.18
C ASN A 68 -17.75 16.13 -4.25
N GLY A 69 -17.08 17.18 -4.75
CA GLY A 69 -15.62 17.18 -4.94
C GLY A 69 -14.83 16.85 -3.67
N LYS A 70 -15.40 17.13 -2.48
CA LYS A 70 -14.83 16.75 -1.18
C LYS A 70 -14.75 15.23 -0.97
N HIS A 71 -15.74 14.48 -1.47
CA HIS A 71 -15.78 13.02 -1.37
C HIS A 71 -14.70 12.36 -2.22
N ILE A 72 -14.49 12.87 -3.44
CA ILE A 72 -13.42 12.40 -4.34
C ILE A 72 -12.04 12.60 -3.69
N PHE A 73 -11.83 13.73 -3.01
CA PHE A 73 -10.58 13.99 -2.30
C PHE A 73 -10.35 13.02 -1.13
N ILE A 74 -11.41 12.67 -0.39
CA ILE A 74 -11.32 11.69 0.71
C ILE A 74 -11.02 10.30 0.16
N CYS A 75 -11.70 9.86 -0.90
CA CYS A 75 -11.42 8.59 -1.57
C CYS A 75 -9.98 8.55 -2.08
N ALA A 76 -9.50 9.60 -2.74
CA ALA A 76 -8.12 9.67 -3.20
C ALA A 76 -7.11 9.56 -2.05
N LEU A 77 -7.38 10.22 -0.91
CA LEU A 77 -6.52 10.13 0.27
C LEU A 77 -6.52 8.71 0.86
N ALA A 78 -7.67 8.05 0.92
CA ALA A 78 -7.78 6.64 1.34
C ALA A 78 -6.99 5.72 0.40
N SER A 79 -7.17 5.87 -0.91
CA SER A 79 -6.45 5.08 -1.91
C SER A 79 -4.93 5.27 -1.87
N ILE A 80 -4.45 6.47 -1.51
CA ILE A 80 -3.02 6.71 -1.26
C ILE A 80 -2.57 5.91 -0.03
N ALA A 81 -3.31 5.97 1.08
CA ALA A 81 -2.97 5.22 2.29
C ALA A 81 -2.89 3.71 2.01
N ASP A 82 -3.83 3.17 1.25
CA ASP A 82 -3.84 1.76 0.87
C ASP A 82 -2.69 1.40 -0.07
N ALA A 83 -2.37 2.26 -1.04
CA ALA A 83 -1.21 2.07 -1.93
C ALA A 83 0.11 2.07 -1.14
N LEU A 84 0.23 2.91 -0.11
CA LEU A 84 1.38 2.93 0.80
C LEU A 84 1.45 1.63 1.63
N MET A 85 0.32 1.11 2.09
CA MET A 85 0.24 -0.20 2.77
C MET A 85 0.68 -1.35 1.85
N VAL A 86 0.23 -1.37 0.59
CA VAL A 86 0.67 -2.36 -0.40
C VAL A 86 2.18 -2.31 -0.61
N LEU A 87 2.76 -1.11 -0.72
CA LEU A 87 4.22 -0.95 -0.80
C LEU A 87 4.94 -1.46 0.46
N LEU A 88 4.37 -1.22 1.64
CA LEU A 88 4.93 -1.68 2.90
C LEU A 88 4.99 -3.20 2.94
N ILE A 89 3.89 -3.87 2.61
CA ILE A 89 3.83 -5.33 2.47
C ILE A 89 4.87 -5.81 1.45
N TYR A 90 4.91 -5.18 0.28
CA TYR A 90 5.88 -5.53 -0.76
C TYR A 90 7.33 -5.47 -0.26
N PHE A 91 7.70 -4.41 0.46
CA PHE A 91 9.05 -4.27 1.02
C PHE A 91 9.35 -5.26 2.14
N LEU A 92 8.36 -5.58 3.00
CA LEU A 92 8.51 -6.62 4.02
C LEU A 92 8.76 -7.99 3.39
N PHE A 93 8.00 -8.37 2.37
CA PHE A 93 8.25 -9.62 1.64
C PHE A 93 9.59 -9.61 0.90
N ALA A 94 10.00 -8.45 0.38
CA ALA A 94 11.33 -8.30 -0.20
C ALA A 94 12.46 -8.51 0.83
N LEU A 95 12.22 -8.21 2.12
CA LEU A 95 13.15 -8.55 3.21
C LEU A 95 13.15 -10.05 3.51
N ILE A 96 11.97 -10.66 3.65
CA ILE A 96 11.80 -12.10 3.94
C ILE A 96 12.46 -12.95 2.85
N PHE A 97 12.19 -12.65 1.58
CA PHE A 97 12.74 -13.37 0.44
C PHE A 97 14.17 -12.95 0.08
N LYS A 98 14.74 -11.95 0.79
CA LYS A 98 16.08 -11.38 0.54
C LYS A 98 16.30 -10.97 -0.93
N ASN A 99 15.24 -10.67 -1.65
CA ASN A 99 15.28 -10.36 -3.08
C ASN A 99 14.39 -9.14 -3.35
N PRO A 100 14.95 -7.96 -3.68
CA PRO A 100 14.17 -6.76 -3.98
C PRO A 100 13.28 -6.86 -5.22
N LEU A 101 13.56 -7.80 -6.14
CA LEU A 101 12.79 -8.03 -7.36
C LEU A 101 12.01 -9.36 -7.28
N TRP A 102 11.64 -9.79 -6.07
CA TRP A 102 10.98 -11.08 -5.82
C TRP A 102 9.70 -11.28 -6.63
N ALA A 103 8.97 -10.21 -6.94
CA ALA A 103 7.75 -10.26 -7.76
C ALA A 103 8.01 -10.66 -9.22
N LYS A 104 9.26 -10.60 -9.71
CA LYS A 104 9.62 -11.11 -11.04
C LYS A 104 9.70 -12.65 -11.07
N SER A 105 9.88 -13.29 -9.91
CA SER A 105 10.00 -14.75 -9.77
C SER A 105 8.96 -15.29 -8.79
N LEU A 106 7.69 -15.06 -9.11
CA LEU A 106 6.56 -15.60 -8.36
C LEU A 106 6.45 -17.12 -8.59
N THR A 107 6.77 -17.88 -7.54
CA THR A 107 6.51 -19.32 -7.48
C THR A 107 5.19 -19.54 -6.75
N ALA A 108 4.43 -20.59 -7.07
CA ALA A 108 3.16 -20.91 -6.42
C ALA A 108 3.26 -20.92 -4.87
N SER A 109 4.38 -21.41 -4.33
CA SER A 109 4.66 -21.37 -2.88
C SER A 109 4.70 -19.96 -2.29
N LYS A 110 5.28 -18.97 -3.00
CA LYS A 110 5.31 -17.56 -2.54
C LYS A 110 3.91 -16.95 -2.56
N ILE A 111 3.09 -17.30 -3.55
CA ILE A 111 1.71 -16.84 -3.66
C ILE A 111 0.88 -17.40 -2.50
N ILE A 112 0.99 -18.70 -2.23
CA ILE A 112 0.30 -19.34 -1.09
C ILE A 112 0.73 -18.68 0.23
N MET A 113 2.03 -18.42 0.40
CA MET A 113 2.54 -17.74 1.60
C MET A 113 1.99 -16.32 1.75
N LEU A 114 1.89 -15.56 0.66
CA LEU A 114 1.26 -14.22 0.64
C LEU A 114 -0.21 -14.28 1.05
N VAL A 115 -0.97 -15.23 0.49
CA VAL A 115 -2.39 -15.42 0.80
C VAL A 115 -2.57 -15.83 2.26
N LEU A 116 -1.73 -16.72 2.79
CA LEU A 116 -1.82 -17.15 4.18
C LEU A 116 -1.46 -16.02 5.16
N ILE A 117 -0.36 -15.29 4.91
CA ILE A 117 0.03 -14.18 5.78
C ILE A 117 -1.00 -13.05 5.71
N GLY A 118 -1.51 -12.73 4.52
CA GLY A 118 -2.57 -11.75 4.35
C GLY A 118 -3.87 -12.18 5.03
N GLY A 119 -4.29 -13.43 4.84
CA GLY A 119 -5.51 -13.98 5.43
C GLY A 119 -5.44 -14.05 6.96
N ILE A 120 -4.35 -14.59 7.51
CA ILE A 120 -4.13 -14.64 8.97
C ILE A 120 -4.07 -13.24 9.54
N GLY A 121 -3.30 -12.34 8.90
CA GLY A 121 -3.20 -10.95 9.34
C GLY A 121 -4.55 -10.23 9.39
N ALA A 122 -5.39 -10.44 8.37
CA ALA A 122 -6.75 -9.90 8.35
C ALA A 122 -7.59 -10.46 9.52
N THR A 123 -7.58 -11.78 9.72
CA THR A 123 -8.37 -12.39 10.80
C THR A 123 -7.96 -11.93 12.20
N ILE A 124 -6.66 -11.73 12.46
CA ILE A 124 -6.17 -11.25 13.76
C ILE A 124 -6.51 -9.78 13.97
N SER A 125 -6.53 -8.97 12.90
CA SER A 125 -6.89 -7.56 13.01
C SER A 125 -8.38 -7.34 13.27
N GLU A 126 -9.23 -8.30 12.91
CA GLU A 126 -10.68 -8.22 13.08
C GLU A 126 -11.16 -8.79 14.42
N THR A 127 -10.37 -9.64 15.08
CA THR A 127 -10.62 -10.20 16.43
C THR A 127 -10.04 -9.34 17.53
#